data_AF-A0A940CZR7-F1
#
_entry.id   AF-A0A940CZR7-F1
#
_cell.length_a   1.000
_cell.length_b   1.000
_cell.length_c   1.000
_cell.angle_alpha   90.00
_cell.angle_beta   90.00
_cell.angle_gamma   90.00
#
_symmetry.space_group_name_H-M   'P 1'
#
loop_
_entity.id
_entity.type
_entity.pdbx_description
1 polymer ?
#
loop_
_entity_poly.entity_id
_entity_poly.type
_entity_poly.pdbx_seq_one_letter_code
_entity_poly.pdbx_strand_id
1 'polypeptide(L)'
;MEDRERMLMLEIINWMRVFNVYSEGNRFIIRGNFYPGVDFEVMKQRLNRYARYVRIHQGTDHDILEVELKKQRFHIPRINLILFILTIFTTLLAGTLMAGYNPFRNPLFLYKGVPFSASLMLILGCHELGHFLMAKKHGVDATLPYFIPAPTFIGTFGAFIRIRSPIQHRAALVEIGAAGPIAGFIVALPALFIGLSLSDVVYNLPDTGLRLGESLMMKIATSIMFPNLPEGADIVLHPIGFAAWIGMIVTMLNLIPIGQLDGGHIAYALLGKSYIKVAWSAFFALLVLGIFSVNWLVWAALVFFLIRVKHPPVLDYYRPLSLKEILIGIVALVIFILTFVPVPFRI
;
A
#
# COMPACT_ATOMS: atom_id res chain seq x y z
N MET A 1 -12.99 0.42 -15.27
CA MET A 1 -13.44 0.36 -16.68
C MET A 1 -14.90 -0.07 -16.71
N GLU A 2 -15.24 -1.11 -15.93
CA GLU A 2 -16.60 -1.60 -15.68
C GLU A 2 -17.64 -0.52 -15.34
N ASP A 3 -17.36 0.43 -14.45
CA ASP A 3 -18.37 1.45 -14.10
C ASP A 3 -18.81 2.34 -15.27
N ARG A 4 -17.89 2.73 -16.17
CA ARG A 4 -18.26 3.55 -17.34
C ARG A 4 -18.91 2.73 -18.44
N GLU A 5 -18.49 1.50 -18.61
CA GLU A 5 -19.16 0.57 -19.52
C GLU A 5 -20.60 0.34 -19.05
N ARG A 6 -20.80 0.05 -17.76
CA ARG A 6 -22.12 -0.09 -17.16
C ARG A 6 -22.97 1.18 -17.32
N MET A 7 -22.41 2.34 -17.01
CA MET A 7 -23.11 3.63 -17.17
C MET A 7 -23.41 3.93 -18.65
N LEU A 8 -22.51 3.57 -19.57
CA LEU A 8 -22.74 3.68 -21.01
C LEU A 8 -23.90 2.76 -21.41
N MET A 9 -23.90 1.49 -21.00
CA MET A 9 -24.95 0.54 -21.32
C MET A 9 -26.31 0.97 -20.75
N LEU A 10 -26.33 1.48 -19.51
CA LEU A 10 -27.51 2.06 -18.88
C LEU A 10 -28.01 3.32 -19.61
N GLU A 11 -27.11 4.12 -20.17
CA GLU A 11 -27.51 5.25 -21.01
C GLU A 11 -28.10 4.75 -22.33
N ILE A 12 -27.48 3.77 -22.99
CA ILE A 12 -27.89 3.26 -24.32
C ILE A 12 -29.28 2.64 -24.30
N ILE A 13 -29.63 1.89 -23.25
CA ILE A 13 -30.98 1.28 -23.13
C ILE A 13 -32.10 2.31 -23.06
N ASN A 14 -31.81 3.58 -22.76
CA ASN A 14 -32.83 4.64 -22.81
C ASN A 14 -33.18 5.07 -24.24
N TRP A 15 -32.34 4.73 -25.22
CA TRP A 15 -32.44 5.21 -26.61
C TRP A 15 -32.79 4.11 -27.60
N MET A 16 -32.44 2.85 -27.31
CA MET A 16 -32.71 1.72 -28.19
C MET A 16 -33.02 0.44 -27.43
N ARG A 17 -33.88 -0.38 -28.03
CA ARG A 17 -34.06 -1.77 -27.61
C ARG A 17 -32.86 -2.58 -28.09
N VAL A 18 -32.04 -3.03 -27.15
CA VAL A 18 -30.82 -3.81 -27.44
C VAL A 18 -31.17 -5.28 -27.64
N PHE A 19 -30.68 -5.88 -28.73
CA PHE A 19 -30.76 -7.32 -28.98
C PHE A 19 -29.44 -8.00 -28.64
N ASN A 20 -28.34 -7.53 -29.22
CA ASN A 20 -27.02 -8.12 -29.06
C ASN A 20 -25.96 -7.04 -28.83
N VAL A 21 -24.93 -7.39 -28.07
CA VAL A 21 -23.78 -6.53 -27.78
C VAL A 21 -22.52 -7.32 -28.09
N TYR A 22 -21.73 -6.83 -29.02
CA TYR A 22 -20.42 -7.38 -29.36
C TYR A 22 -19.35 -6.42 -28.84
N SER A 23 -18.33 -6.94 -28.17
CA SER A 23 -17.21 -6.13 -27.66
C SER A 23 -15.89 -6.58 -28.29
N GLU A 24 -15.11 -5.61 -28.76
CA GLU A 24 -13.77 -5.79 -29.29
C GLU A 24 -12.85 -4.72 -28.69
N GLY A 25 -12.16 -5.08 -27.61
CA GLY A 25 -11.34 -4.14 -26.82
C GLY A 25 -12.19 -3.03 -26.19
N ASN A 26 -12.00 -1.79 -26.63
CA ASN A 26 -12.75 -0.62 -26.15
C ASN A 26 -13.96 -0.27 -27.03
N ARG A 27 -14.20 -1.02 -28.11
CA ARG A 27 -15.28 -0.78 -29.06
C ARG A 27 -16.42 -1.75 -28.79
N PHE A 28 -17.62 -1.20 -28.73
CA PHE A 28 -18.87 -1.93 -28.57
C PHE A 28 -19.68 -1.75 -29.83
N ILE A 29 -20.18 -2.84 -30.39
CA ILE A 29 -21.10 -2.87 -31.51
C ILE A 29 -22.42 -3.41 -30.97
N ILE A 30 -23.43 -2.56 -30.95
CA ILE A 30 -24.71 -2.82 -30.30
C ILE A 30 -25.76 -2.90 -31.41
N ARG A 31 -26.37 -4.07 -31.54
CA ARG A 31 -27.44 -4.33 -32.50
C ARG A 31 -28.78 -4.24 -31.79
N GLY A 32 -29.71 -3.46 -32.34
CA GLY A 32 -31.00 -3.21 -31.73
C GLY A 32 -31.88 -2.35 -32.62
N ASN A 33 -32.97 -1.82 -32.07
CA ASN A 33 -33.82 -0.85 -32.77
C ASN A 33 -33.96 0.42 -31.92
N PHE A 34 -33.71 1.59 -32.51
CA PHE A 34 -33.95 2.86 -31.82
C PHE A 34 -35.45 3.05 -31.53
N TYR A 35 -35.76 3.70 -30.40
CA TYR A 35 -37.14 4.07 -30.12
C TYR A 35 -37.64 5.13 -31.13
N PRO A 36 -38.95 5.19 -31.43
CA PRO A 36 -39.49 6.24 -32.28
C PRO A 36 -39.25 7.63 -31.67
N GLY A 37 -38.85 8.61 -32.50
CA GLY A 37 -38.65 10.00 -32.07
C GLY A 37 -37.32 10.29 -31.35
N VAL A 38 -36.34 9.39 -31.42
CA VAL A 38 -35.00 9.63 -30.86
C VAL A 38 -34.31 10.78 -31.57
N ASP A 39 -33.91 11.79 -30.79
CA ASP A 39 -33.01 12.84 -31.24
C ASP A 39 -31.56 12.32 -31.20
N PHE A 40 -31.01 12.02 -32.37
CA PHE A 40 -29.67 11.48 -32.50
C PHE A 40 -28.57 12.47 -32.11
N GLU A 41 -28.80 13.78 -32.18
CA GLU A 41 -27.81 14.76 -31.72
C GLU A 41 -27.74 14.77 -30.19
N VAL A 42 -28.89 14.81 -29.52
CA VAL A 42 -28.97 14.74 -28.04
C VAL A 42 -28.40 13.42 -27.54
N MET A 43 -28.76 12.31 -28.19
CA MET A 43 -28.20 10.99 -27.86
C MET A 43 -26.68 10.98 -28.01
N LYS A 44 -26.14 11.41 -29.15
CA LYS A 44 -24.68 11.51 -29.36
C LYS A 44 -24.03 12.38 -28.29
N GLN A 45 -24.61 13.53 -27.95
CA GLN A 45 -24.07 14.43 -26.94
C GLN A 45 -23.97 13.77 -25.55
N ARG A 46 -24.98 12.99 -25.15
CA ARG A 46 -24.96 12.24 -23.90
C ARG A 46 -23.99 11.07 -23.94
N LEU A 47 -24.01 10.27 -25.00
CA LEU A 47 -23.11 9.14 -25.16
C LEU A 47 -21.64 9.58 -25.24
N ASN A 48 -21.35 10.75 -25.83
CA ASN A 48 -20.01 11.35 -25.88
C ASN A 48 -19.43 11.72 -24.50
N ARG A 49 -20.23 11.70 -23.41
CA ARG A 49 -19.69 11.79 -22.04
C ARG A 49 -18.86 10.56 -21.67
N TYR A 50 -19.24 9.40 -22.21
CA TYR A 50 -18.63 8.09 -21.93
C TYR A 50 -17.76 7.60 -23.09
N ALA A 51 -18.21 7.86 -24.32
CA ALA A 51 -17.62 7.43 -25.57
C ALA A 51 -16.70 8.49 -26.19
N ARG A 52 -15.62 8.04 -26.82
CA ARG A 52 -14.77 8.86 -27.69
C ARG A 52 -15.44 9.06 -29.03
N TYR A 53 -16.16 8.04 -29.49
CA TYR A 53 -16.77 8.01 -30.80
C TYR A 53 -18.08 7.23 -30.77
N VAL A 54 -19.09 7.74 -31.47
CA VAL A 54 -20.43 7.16 -31.59
C VAL A 54 -20.83 7.16 -33.07
N ARG A 55 -20.97 5.97 -33.65
CA ARG A 55 -21.41 5.74 -35.04
C ARG A 55 -22.78 5.11 -35.02
N ILE A 56 -23.66 5.60 -35.87
CA ILE A 56 -25.03 5.11 -36.00
C ILE A 56 -25.21 4.63 -37.42
N HIS A 57 -25.66 3.40 -37.58
CA HIS A 57 -26.06 2.84 -38.87
C HIS A 57 -27.50 2.36 -38.73
N GLN A 58 -28.41 2.99 -39.46
CA GLN A 58 -29.81 2.57 -39.50
C GLN A 58 -29.98 1.55 -40.62
N GLY A 59 -30.46 0.36 -40.28
CA GLY A 59 -30.68 -0.73 -41.22
C GLY A 59 -32.17 -0.97 -41.48
N THR A 60 -32.48 -1.74 -42.52
CA THR A 60 -33.87 -2.12 -42.84
C THR A 60 -34.46 -3.12 -41.85
N ASP A 61 -33.61 -3.97 -41.26
CA ASP A 61 -34.01 -5.04 -40.33
C ASP A 61 -33.68 -4.66 -38.88
N HIS A 62 -32.47 -4.15 -38.66
CA HIS A 62 -31.99 -3.70 -37.34
C HIS A 62 -31.01 -2.53 -37.46
N ASP A 63 -30.98 -1.69 -36.42
CA ASP A 63 -30.01 -0.62 -36.25
C ASP A 63 -28.73 -1.12 -35.56
N ILE A 64 -27.62 -0.45 -35.88
CA ILE A 64 -26.30 -0.70 -35.29
C ILE A 64 -25.76 0.59 -34.68
N LEU A 65 -25.48 0.55 -33.38
CA LEU A 65 -24.79 1.60 -32.64
C LEU A 65 -23.37 1.12 -32.32
N GLU A 66 -22.38 1.78 -32.91
CA GLU A 66 -20.97 1.55 -32.59
C GLU A 66 -20.48 2.62 -31.61
N VAL A 67 -19.90 2.18 -30.49
CA VAL A 67 -19.41 3.06 -29.45
C VAL A 67 -17.99 2.68 -29.07
N GLU A 68 -17.05 3.61 -29.18
CA GLU A 68 -15.70 3.40 -28.63
C GLU A 68 -15.56 4.14 -27.30
N LEU A 69 -15.32 3.44 -26.20
CA LEU A 69 -15.14 4.05 -24.89
C LEU A 69 -13.91 4.97 -24.85
N LYS A 70 -14.04 6.14 -24.21
CA LYS A 70 -12.87 6.98 -23.89
C LYS A 70 -11.89 6.17 -23.05
N LYS A 71 -10.67 5.93 -23.56
CA LYS A 71 -9.55 5.44 -22.74
C LYS A 71 -9.41 6.36 -21.52
N GLN A 72 -9.51 5.80 -20.32
CA GLN A 72 -9.19 6.54 -19.11
C GLN A 72 -7.73 6.98 -19.20
N ARG A 73 -7.51 8.29 -19.29
CA ARG A 73 -6.17 8.83 -19.01
C ARG A 73 -5.94 8.67 -17.52
N PHE A 74 -4.84 8.02 -17.15
CA PHE A 74 -4.40 7.96 -15.77
C PHE A 74 -4.13 9.39 -15.31
N HIS A 75 -4.96 9.89 -14.40
CA HIS A 75 -4.82 11.25 -13.87
C HIS A 75 -4.16 11.16 -12.50
N ILE A 76 -2.96 11.73 -12.39
CA ILE A 76 -2.26 11.86 -11.11
C ILE A 76 -2.72 13.18 -10.48
N PRO A 77 -3.41 13.15 -9.32
CA PRO A 77 -3.81 14.38 -8.65
C PRO A 77 -2.58 15.19 -8.24
N ARG A 78 -2.65 16.52 -8.38
CA ARG A 78 -1.55 17.43 -8.04
C ARG A 78 -1.09 17.26 -6.59
N ILE A 79 -2.02 17.03 -5.67
CA ILE A 79 -1.71 16.84 -4.25
C ILE A 79 -0.81 15.63 -4.01
N ASN A 80 -1.06 14.49 -4.67
CA ASN A 80 -0.22 13.30 -4.57
C ASN A 80 1.20 13.57 -5.09
N LEU A 81 1.32 14.31 -6.20
CA LEU A 81 2.61 14.68 -6.77
C LEU A 81 3.39 15.64 -5.86
N ILE A 82 2.74 16.68 -5.34
CA ILE A 82 3.37 17.64 -4.41
C ILE A 82 3.85 16.91 -3.17
N LEU A 83 3.00 16.08 -2.56
CA LEU A 83 3.34 15.29 -1.39
C LEU A 83 4.51 14.34 -1.66
N PHE A 84 4.51 13.63 -2.78
CA PHE A 84 5.62 12.76 -3.18
C PHE A 84 6.94 13.52 -3.31
N ILE A 85 6.94 14.67 -3.99
CA ILE A 85 8.15 15.51 -4.15
C ILE A 85 8.63 16.03 -2.79
N LEU A 86 7.72 16.49 -1.94
CA LEU A 86 8.06 16.96 -0.60
C LEU A 86 8.64 15.83 0.25
N THR A 87 8.09 14.62 0.16
CA THR A 87 8.62 13.47 0.90
C THR A 87 10.00 13.11 0.42
N ILE A 88 10.26 13.07 -0.89
CA ILE A 88 11.62 12.86 -1.42
C ILE A 88 12.59 13.90 -0.85
N PHE A 89 12.18 15.16 -0.81
CA PHE A 89 13.03 16.23 -0.27
C PHE A 89 13.33 16.02 1.22
N THR A 90 12.32 15.71 2.04
CA THR A 90 12.53 15.49 3.49
C THR A 90 13.32 14.22 3.78
N THR A 91 13.14 13.14 3.00
CA THR A 91 13.94 11.92 3.13
C THR A 91 15.37 12.09 2.63
N LEU A 92 15.61 12.88 1.58
CA LEU A 92 16.97 13.26 1.16
C LEU A 92 17.69 14.03 2.25
N LEU A 93 17.03 15.02 2.85
CA LEU A 93 17.59 15.79 3.98
C LEU A 93 17.94 14.87 5.16
N ALA A 94 17.01 14.01 5.57
CA ALA A 94 17.25 13.03 6.63
C ALA A 94 18.44 12.13 6.32
N GLY A 95 18.48 11.53 5.12
CA GLY A 95 19.57 10.66 4.68
C GLY A 95 20.93 11.35 4.63
N THR A 96 20.99 12.60 4.18
CA THR A 96 22.24 13.38 4.15
C THR A 96 22.76 13.67 5.56
N LEU A 97 21.87 14.07 6.48
CA LEU A 97 22.23 14.33 7.88
C LEU A 97 22.70 13.05 8.58
N MET A 98 22.02 11.94 8.33
CA MET A 98 22.40 10.61 8.83
C MET A 98 23.78 10.17 8.34
N ALA A 99 24.13 10.48 7.09
CA ALA A 99 25.46 10.22 6.55
C ALA A 99 26.55 11.18 7.11
N GLY A 100 26.20 12.08 8.04
CA GLY A 100 27.13 13.01 8.68
C GLY A 100 27.40 14.30 7.87
N TYR A 101 26.66 14.54 6.79
CA TYR A 101 26.82 15.73 5.95
C TYR A 101 25.77 16.78 6.26
N ASN A 102 26.15 18.07 6.20
CA ASN A 102 25.21 19.17 6.45
C ASN A 102 24.78 19.86 5.13
N PRO A 103 23.56 19.61 4.63
CA PRO A 103 23.08 20.18 3.37
C PRO A 103 22.84 21.70 3.44
N PHE A 104 22.69 22.27 4.65
CA PHE A 104 22.54 23.72 4.84
C PHE A 104 23.86 24.48 4.69
N ARG A 105 25.00 23.79 4.86
CA ARG A 105 26.33 24.37 4.59
C ARG A 105 26.70 24.25 3.11
N ASN A 106 26.41 23.10 2.49
CA ASN A 106 26.62 22.90 1.06
C ASN A 106 25.44 22.09 0.48
N PRO A 107 24.56 22.74 -0.32
CA PRO A 107 23.41 22.07 -0.92
C PRO A 107 23.76 20.88 -1.81
N LEU A 108 24.99 20.81 -2.34
CA LEU A 108 25.43 19.67 -3.13
C LEU A 108 25.44 18.37 -2.29
N PHE A 109 25.61 18.43 -0.97
CA PHE A 109 25.59 17.22 -0.13
C PHE A 109 24.24 16.48 -0.11
N LEU A 110 23.17 17.05 -0.65
CA LEU A 110 21.89 16.34 -0.81
C LEU A 110 22.03 15.01 -1.57
N TYR A 111 22.99 14.88 -2.51
CA TYR A 111 23.19 13.60 -3.21
C TYR A 111 23.63 12.46 -2.27
N LYS A 112 24.24 12.78 -1.11
CA LYS A 112 24.65 11.78 -0.10
C LYS A 112 23.45 11.09 0.57
N GLY A 113 22.27 11.73 0.58
CA GLY A 113 21.04 11.16 1.11
C GLY A 113 20.30 10.26 0.13
N VAL A 114 20.73 10.20 -1.14
CA VAL A 114 20.07 9.41 -2.20
C VAL A 114 19.96 7.92 -1.85
N PRO A 115 21.00 7.23 -1.34
CA PRO A 115 20.89 5.81 -1.01
C PRO A 115 19.77 5.53 -0.01
N PHE A 116 19.65 6.33 1.05
CA PHE A 116 18.56 6.22 2.03
C PHE A 116 17.20 6.54 1.41
N SER A 117 17.08 7.73 0.80
CA SER A 117 15.81 8.22 0.27
C SER A 117 15.26 7.31 -0.83
N ALA A 118 16.11 6.86 -1.76
CA ALA A 118 15.67 6.00 -2.85
C ALA A 118 15.20 4.64 -2.33
N SER A 119 15.95 4.02 -1.41
CA SER A 119 15.57 2.74 -0.81
C SER A 119 14.27 2.85 0.00
N LEU A 120 14.13 3.87 0.84
CA LEU A 120 12.93 4.04 1.66
C LEU A 120 11.69 4.33 0.79
N MET A 121 11.80 5.24 -0.18
CA MET A 121 10.70 5.57 -1.08
C MET A 121 10.29 4.39 -1.95
N LEU A 122 11.25 3.55 -2.36
CA LEU A 122 10.96 2.33 -3.10
C LEU A 122 10.18 1.31 -2.25
N ILE A 123 10.62 1.07 -1.00
CA ILE A 123 9.93 0.14 -0.09
C ILE A 123 8.50 0.61 0.20
N LEU A 124 8.33 1.86 0.64
CA LEU A 124 7.01 2.43 0.95
C LEU A 124 6.14 2.51 -0.30
N GLY A 125 6.72 2.90 -1.44
CA GLY A 125 6.02 2.97 -2.71
C GLY A 125 5.51 1.59 -3.16
N CYS A 126 6.35 0.56 -3.09
CA CYS A 126 5.95 -0.80 -3.43
C CYS A 126 4.89 -1.36 -2.47
N HIS A 127 4.97 -1.04 -1.17
CA HIS A 127 3.93 -1.38 -0.19
C HIS A 127 2.57 -0.81 -0.62
N GLU A 128 2.48 0.51 -0.81
CA GLU A 128 1.21 1.16 -1.16
C GLU A 128 0.71 0.78 -2.57
N LEU A 129 1.63 0.58 -3.52
CA LEU A 129 1.28 0.08 -4.84
C LEU A 129 0.74 -1.36 -4.79
N GLY A 130 1.24 -2.20 -3.88
CA GLY A 130 0.70 -3.54 -3.64
C GLY A 130 -0.78 -3.49 -3.27
N HIS A 131 -1.14 -2.65 -2.31
CA HIS A 131 -2.54 -2.43 -1.96
C HIS A 131 -3.35 -1.87 -3.12
N PHE A 132 -2.85 -0.84 -3.81
CA PHE A 132 -3.55 -0.19 -4.93
C PHE A 132 -3.85 -1.18 -6.06
N LEU A 133 -2.88 -2.01 -6.44
CA LEU A 133 -3.05 -2.99 -7.52
C LEU A 133 -4.07 -4.07 -7.14
N MET A 134 -4.04 -4.58 -5.90
CA MET A 134 -5.05 -5.54 -5.45
C MET A 134 -6.43 -4.92 -5.28
N ALA A 135 -6.53 -3.69 -4.77
CA ALA A 135 -7.80 -2.97 -4.70
C ALA A 135 -8.43 -2.84 -6.10
N LYS A 136 -7.63 -2.41 -7.08
CA LYS A 136 -8.07 -2.31 -8.48
C LYS A 136 -8.50 -3.65 -9.07
N LYS A 137 -7.77 -4.74 -8.78
CA LYS A 137 -8.11 -6.11 -9.21
C LYS A 137 -9.47 -6.56 -8.67
N HIS A 138 -9.81 -6.17 -7.44
CA HIS A 138 -11.08 -6.49 -6.79
C HIS A 138 -12.18 -5.44 -7.03
N GLY A 139 -11.98 -4.49 -7.95
CA GLY A 139 -12.96 -3.44 -8.24
C GLY A 139 -13.21 -2.46 -7.09
N VAL A 140 -12.28 -2.38 -6.12
CA VAL A 140 -12.35 -1.46 -4.99
C VAL A 140 -11.71 -0.12 -5.41
N ASP A 141 -12.47 0.97 -5.33
CA ASP A 141 -11.95 2.30 -5.61
C ASP A 141 -10.98 2.75 -4.51
N ALA A 142 -9.74 3.01 -4.92
CA ALA A 142 -8.66 3.49 -4.07
C ALA A 142 -7.94 4.67 -4.73
N THR A 143 -7.40 5.57 -3.90
CA THR A 143 -6.56 6.65 -4.39
C THR A 143 -5.17 6.16 -4.75
N LEU A 144 -4.42 6.99 -5.48
CA LEU A 144 -2.96 6.85 -5.52
C LEU A 144 -2.37 7.09 -4.12
N PRO A 145 -1.14 6.59 -3.86
CA PRO A 145 -0.49 6.76 -2.56
C PRO A 145 -0.30 8.24 -2.21
N TYR A 146 -0.59 8.57 -0.95
CA TYR A 146 -0.21 9.83 -0.33
C TYR A 146 1.05 9.59 0.49
N PHE A 147 2.18 10.16 0.08
CA PHE A 147 3.41 10.14 0.86
C PHE A 147 3.39 11.32 1.84
N ILE A 148 3.63 11.09 3.12
CA ILE A 148 3.49 12.14 4.15
C ILE A 148 4.88 12.65 4.52
N PRO A 149 5.31 13.83 4.01
CA PRO A 149 6.60 14.40 4.37
C PRO A 149 6.63 14.73 5.86
N ALA A 150 7.78 14.53 6.49
CA ALA A 150 7.99 14.91 7.88
C ALA A 150 9.44 15.34 8.08
N PRO A 151 9.73 16.50 8.69
CA PRO A 151 11.10 16.92 9.01
C PRO A 151 11.62 16.20 10.27
N THR A 152 11.52 14.87 10.29
CA THR A 152 12.00 13.98 11.36
C THR A 152 13.34 13.34 10.94
N PHE A 153 13.97 12.58 11.84
CA PHE A 153 15.20 11.82 11.53
C PHE A 153 15.01 10.76 10.43
N ILE A 154 13.77 10.36 10.12
CA ILE A 154 13.42 9.44 9.03
C ILE A 154 13.06 10.20 7.75
N GLY A 155 12.59 11.45 7.88
CA GLY A 155 12.17 12.27 6.74
C GLY A 155 10.75 12.01 6.23
N THR A 156 9.97 11.13 6.87
CA THR A 156 8.58 10.81 6.47
C THR A 156 7.77 10.22 7.62
N PHE A 157 6.45 10.39 7.60
CA PHE A 157 5.51 9.63 8.44
C PHE A 157 4.99 8.35 7.75
N GLY A 158 5.51 8.06 6.56
CA GLY A 158 5.12 6.91 5.75
C GLY A 158 4.31 7.32 4.53
N ALA A 159 3.59 6.36 3.97
CA ALA A 159 2.65 6.57 2.90
C ALA A 159 1.37 5.78 3.20
N PHE A 160 0.26 6.16 2.55
CA PHE A 160 -0.98 5.40 2.62
C PHE A 160 -1.83 5.62 1.38
N ILE A 161 -2.60 4.61 0.98
CA ILE A 161 -3.74 4.77 0.07
C ILE A 161 -5.03 5.00 0.85
N ARG A 162 -5.96 5.74 0.24
CA ARG A 162 -7.31 5.88 0.78
C ARG A 162 -8.28 5.00 -0.01
N ILE A 163 -8.89 4.04 0.67
CA ILE A 163 -10.01 3.26 0.15
C ILE A 163 -11.28 4.12 0.17
N ARG A 164 -11.95 4.27 -0.98
CA ARG A 164 -13.12 5.14 -1.17
C ARG A 164 -14.43 4.38 -1.34
N SER A 165 -14.37 3.09 -1.64
CA SER A 165 -15.53 2.20 -1.71
C SER A 165 -15.40 1.03 -0.72
N PRO A 166 -16.51 0.46 -0.22
CA PRO A 166 -16.45 -0.67 0.69
C PRO A 166 -15.82 -1.90 0.04
N ILE A 167 -15.01 -2.64 0.81
CA ILE A 167 -14.50 -3.96 0.41
C ILE A 167 -15.64 -4.96 0.58
N GLN A 168 -16.01 -5.62 -0.51
CA GLN A 168 -17.27 -6.37 -0.56
C GLN A 168 -17.21 -7.70 0.18
N HIS A 169 -16.12 -8.47 0.04
CA HIS A 169 -16.02 -9.83 0.61
C HIS A 169 -14.68 -10.08 1.30
N ARG A 170 -14.68 -11.06 2.22
CA ARG A 170 -13.51 -11.40 3.05
C ARG A 170 -12.25 -11.78 2.25
N ALA A 171 -12.41 -12.46 1.11
CA ALA A 171 -11.26 -12.82 0.29
C ALA A 171 -10.50 -11.60 -0.28
N ALA A 172 -11.23 -10.57 -0.72
CA ALA A 172 -10.61 -9.31 -1.16
C ALA A 172 -9.93 -8.61 0.01
N LEU A 173 -10.51 -8.69 1.21
CA LEU A 173 -9.93 -8.11 2.41
C LEU A 173 -8.55 -8.73 2.75
N VAL A 174 -8.42 -10.05 2.65
CA VAL A 174 -7.13 -10.75 2.83
C VAL A 174 -6.15 -10.37 1.72
N GLU A 175 -6.56 -10.46 0.46
CA GLU A 175 -5.66 -10.17 -0.67
C GLU A 175 -5.17 -8.72 -0.66
N ILE A 176 -6.06 -7.76 -0.42
CA ILE A 176 -5.70 -6.34 -0.35
C ILE A 176 -4.83 -6.08 0.88
N GLY A 177 -5.23 -6.56 2.06
CA GLY A 177 -4.47 -6.35 3.30
C GLY A 177 -3.07 -6.95 3.26
N ALA A 178 -2.89 -8.14 2.67
CA ALA A 178 -1.57 -8.77 2.61
C ALA A 178 -0.66 -8.22 1.51
N ALA A 179 -1.22 -7.69 0.42
CA ALA A 179 -0.43 -7.32 -0.75
C ALA A 179 0.61 -6.23 -0.49
N GLY A 180 0.28 -5.21 0.30
CA GLY A 180 1.24 -4.16 0.64
C GLY A 180 2.41 -4.68 1.48
N PRO A 181 2.17 -5.28 2.66
CA PRO A 181 3.22 -5.85 3.50
C PRO A 181 4.10 -6.86 2.76
N ILE A 182 3.53 -7.72 1.91
CA ILE A 182 4.30 -8.67 1.10
C ILE A 182 5.19 -7.92 0.08
N ALA A 183 4.63 -6.96 -0.66
CA ALA A 183 5.38 -6.21 -1.66
C ALA A 183 6.50 -5.36 -1.03
N GLY A 184 6.21 -4.66 0.07
CA GLY A 184 7.19 -3.89 0.82
C GLY A 184 8.31 -4.77 1.36
N PHE A 185 7.98 -5.93 1.95
CA PHE A 185 8.96 -6.88 2.48
C PHE A 185 9.86 -7.48 1.39
N ILE A 186 9.31 -7.84 0.23
CA ILE A 186 10.09 -8.37 -0.91
C ILE A 186 11.14 -7.38 -1.38
N VAL A 187 10.84 -6.07 -1.33
CA VAL A 187 11.80 -5.01 -1.68
C VAL A 187 12.77 -4.72 -0.55
N ALA A 188 12.29 -4.72 0.69
CA ALA A 188 13.13 -4.48 1.86
C ALA A 188 14.21 -5.57 2.04
N LEU A 189 13.93 -6.81 1.66
CA LEU A 189 14.85 -7.92 1.87
C LEU A 189 16.17 -7.79 1.06
N PRO A 190 16.17 -7.57 -0.27
CA PRO A 190 17.40 -7.26 -1.01
C PRO A 190 18.08 -5.98 -0.51
N ALA A 191 17.31 -4.94 -0.18
CA ALA A 191 17.87 -3.70 0.36
C ALA A 191 18.59 -3.95 1.69
N LEU A 192 18.07 -4.83 2.55
CA LEU A 192 18.72 -5.23 3.79
C LEU A 192 20.09 -5.86 3.52
N PHE A 193 20.17 -6.86 2.64
CA PHE A 193 21.44 -7.53 2.33
C PHE A 193 22.45 -6.60 1.65
N ILE A 194 22.01 -5.76 0.70
CA ILE A 194 22.86 -4.73 0.08
C ILE A 194 23.35 -3.75 1.14
N GLY A 195 22.46 -3.29 2.02
CA GLY A 195 22.80 -2.42 3.13
C GLY A 195 23.85 -3.03 4.06
N LEU A 196 23.64 -4.27 4.48
CA LEU A 196 24.58 -5.00 5.33
C LEU A 196 25.94 -5.19 4.65
N SER A 197 25.99 -5.50 3.36
CA SER A 197 27.26 -5.64 2.62
C SER A 197 28.07 -4.33 2.52
N LEU A 198 27.41 -3.18 2.70
CA LEU A 198 28.03 -1.85 2.66
C LEU A 198 28.19 -1.26 4.07
N SER A 199 27.83 -2.01 5.11
CA SER A 199 27.89 -1.55 6.50
C SER A 199 29.26 -1.80 7.09
N ASP A 200 29.65 -0.95 8.04
CA ASP A 200 30.95 -1.02 8.70
C ASP A 200 30.83 -1.70 10.06
N VAL A 201 31.79 -2.57 10.38
CA VAL A 201 31.92 -3.18 11.70
C VAL A 201 32.85 -2.32 12.54
N VAL A 202 32.38 -1.89 13.71
CA VAL A 202 33.14 -1.02 14.62
C VAL A 202 33.22 -1.62 16.02
N TYR A 203 34.27 -1.28 16.75
CA TYR A 203 34.53 -1.76 18.11
C TYR A 203 34.38 -0.62 19.11
N ASN A 204 34.00 -0.94 20.35
CA ASN A 204 33.98 0.01 21.46
C ASN A 204 33.20 1.29 21.14
N LEU A 205 32.02 1.16 20.54
CA LEU A 205 31.10 2.30 20.42
C LEU A 205 30.82 2.82 21.84
N PRO A 206 31.04 4.11 22.12
CA PRO A 206 30.55 4.70 23.34
C PRO A 206 29.04 4.45 23.43
N ASP A 207 28.49 4.21 24.63
CA ASP A 207 27.05 4.02 24.85
C ASP A 207 26.21 5.27 24.48
N THR A 208 26.81 6.27 23.86
CA THR A 208 26.18 7.46 23.31
C THR A 208 25.79 7.21 21.85
N GLY A 209 24.58 6.70 21.61
CA GLY A 209 24.05 6.55 20.25
C GLY A 209 22.70 5.85 20.22
N LEU A 210 21.89 6.12 19.18
CA LEU A 210 20.63 5.43 18.96
C LEU A 210 20.91 3.98 18.51
N ARG A 211 20.68 3.00 19.39
CA ARG A 211 20.77 1.59 19.03
C ARG A 211 19.44 1.10 18.46
N LEU A 212 19.52 0.45 17.30
CA LEU A 212 18.35 -0.07 16.60
C LEU A 212 17.95 -1.43 17.16
N GLY A 213 16.65 -1.63 17.32
CA GLY A 213 16.10 -2.92 17.73
C GLY A 213 16.33 -4.01 16.69
N GLU A 214 16.48 -5.24 17.14
CA GLU A 214 16.63 -6.39 16.25
C GLU A 214 15.30 -7.10 16.01
N SER A 215 14.97 -7.33 14.74
CA SER A 215 13.96 -8.32 14.34
C SER A 215 14.60 -9.69 14.14
N LEU A 216 13.77 -10.74 14.03
CA LEU A 216 14.28 -12.07 13.69
C LEU A 216 14.95 -12.07 12.31
N MET A 217 14.37 -11.36 11.33
CA MET A 217 14.98 -11.20 10.01
C MET A 217 16.32 -10.48 10.07
N MET A 218 16.45 -9.44 10.91
CA MET A 218 17.72 -8.74 11.10
C MET A 218 18.78 -9.70 11.64
N LYS A 219 18.45 -10.48 12.67
CA LYS A 219 19.36 -11.50 13.23
C LYS A 219 19.80 -12.54 12.22
N ILE A 220 18.87 -13.04 11.41
CA ILE A 220 19.18 -14.00 10.35
C ILE A 220 20.13 -13.35 9.35
N ALA A 221 19.81 -12.15 8.86
CA ALA A 221 20.62 -11.47 7.86
C ALA A 221 22.02 -11.12 8.39
N THR A 222 22.14 -10.61 9.62
CA THR A 222 23.44 -10.31 10.23
C THR A 222 24.25 -11.57 10.48
N SER A 223 23.63 -12.67 10.94
CA SER A 223 24.34 -13.94 11.14
C SER A 223 24.90 -14.54 9.84
N ILE A 224 24.21 -14.34 8.72
CA ILE A 224 24.67 -14.78 7.39
C ILE A 224 25.81 -13.88 6.88
N MET A 225 25.66 -12.57 7.02
CA MET A 225 26.61 -11.59 6.46
C MET A 225 27.87 -11.42 7.31
N PHE A 226 27.77 -11.62 8.62
CA PHE A 226 28.84 -11.43 9.60
C PHE A 226 28.94 -12.64 10.54
N PRO A 227 29.28 -13.85 10.03
CA PRO A 227 29.25 -15.09 10.82
C PRO A 227 30.27 -15.12 11.97
N ASN A 228 31.32 -14.32 11.88
CA ASN A 228 32.39 -14.22 12.87
C ASN A 228 32.46 -12.82 13.49
N LEU A 229 31.30 -12.19 13.74
CA LEU A 229 31.26 -10.88 14.38
C LEU A 229 31.88 -10.98 15.80
N PRO A 230 32.99 -10.29 16.08
CA PRO A 230 33.65 -10.42 17.37
C PRO A 230 32.81 -9.91 18.53
N GLU A 231 32.98 -10.49 19.73
CA GLU A 231 32.32 -9.98 20.93
C GLU A 231 32.69 -8.51 21.18
N GLY A 232 31.69 -7.67 21.40
CA GLY A 232 31.86 -6.22 21.60
C GLY A 232 31.98 -5.40 20.31
N ALA A 233 31.89 -6.03 19.14
CA ALA A 233 31.71 -5.32 17.87
C ALA A 233 30.22 -5.02 17.60
N ASP A 234 29.95 -3.90 16.95
CA ASP A 234 28.62 -3.51 16.48
C ASP A 234 28.67 -3.16 14.99
N ILE A 235 27.51 -3.13 14.34
CA ILE A 235 27.37 -2.85 12.91
C ILE A 235 26.76 -1.47 12.73
N VAL A 236 27.53 -0.55 12.18
CA VAL A 236 27.02 0.76 11.74
C VAL A 236 26.35 0.56 10.38
N LEU A 237 25.01 0.56 10.38
CA LEU A 237 24.26 0.30 9.16
C LEU A 237 24.48 1.38 8.10
N HIS A 238 24.80 0.94 6.90
CA HIS A 238 24.74 1.77 5.71
C HIS A 238 23.31 2.34 5.55
N PRO A 239 23.13 3.56 4.99
CA PRO A 239 21.81 4.19 4.91
C PRO A 239 20.75 3.36 4.15
N ILE A 240 21.17 2.51 3.20
CA ILE A 240 20.28 1.53 2.55
C ILE A 240 19.76 0.48 3.54
N GLY A 241 20.64 -0.07 4.39
CA GLY A 241 20.28 -1.05 5.41
C GLY A 241 19.36 -0.45 6.47
N PHE A 242 19.62 0.81 6.85
CA PHE A 242 18.72 1.53 7.73
C PHE A 242 17.34 1.77 7.13
N ALA A 243 17.25 2.13 5.84
CA ALA A 243 15.97 2.24 5.13
C ALA A 243 15.22 0.89 5.09
N ALA A 244 15.92 -0.21 4.86
CA ALA A 244 15.34 -1.56 4.90
C ALA A 244 14.82 -1.91 6.31
N TRP A 245 15.56 -1.54 7.36
CA TRP A 245 15.14 -1.71 8.74
C TRP A 245 13.87 -0.92 9.07
N ILE A 246 13.78 0.35 8.66
CA ILE A 246 12.54 1.15 8.76
C ILE A 246 11.41 0.47 7.98
N GLY A 247 11.69 -0.03 6.78
CA GLY A 247 10.73 -0.78 5.97
C GLY A 247 10.15 -1.98 6.71
N MET A 248 10.99 -2.76 7.40
CA MET A 248 10.54 -3.88 8.24
C MET A 248 9.67 -3.40 9.41
N ILE A 249 10.01 -2.27 10.03
CA ILE A 249 9.18 -1.67 11.08
C ILE A 249 7.80 -1.27 10.55
N VAL A 250 7.74 -0.59 9.40
CA VAL A 250 6.46 -0.20 8.79
C VAL A 250 5.63 -1.43 8.46
N THR A 251 6.26 -2.46 7.89
CA THR A 251 5.62 -3.76 7.61
C THR A 251 5.07 -4.41 8.89
N MET A 252 5.86 -4.54 9.96
CA MET A 252 5.36 -5.17 11.19
C MET A 252 4.21 -4.38 11.80
N LEU A 253 4.28 -3.03 11.79
CA LEU A 253 3.27 -2.17 12.40
C LEU A 253 1.95 -2.32 11.66
N ASN A 254 2.00 -2.32 10.33
CA ASN A 254 0.83 -2.56 9.50
C ASN A 254 0.26 -3.98 9.68
N LEU A 255 1.10 -4.98 9.96
CA LEU A 255 0.66 -6.36 10.18
C LEU A 255 0.17 -6.67 11.60
N ILE A 256 0.15 -5.69 12.52
CA ILE A 256 -0.48 -5.86 13.83
C ILE A 256 -1.99 -6.18 13.62
N PRO A 257 -2.53 -7.23 14.25
CA PRO A 257 -3.91 -7.67 14.02
C PRO A 257 -4.94 -6.82 14.79
N ILE A 258 -4.97 -5.51 14.54
CA ILE A 258 -5.83 -4.54 15.22
C ILE A 258 -6.47 -3.56 14.24
N GLY A 259 -7.74 -3.22 14.50
CA GLY A 259 -8.43 -2.12 13.82
C GLY A 259 -8.45 -2.28 12.31
N GLN A 260 -8.12 -1.19 11.61
CA GLN A 260 -8.04 -1.11 10.14
C GLN A 260 -6.60 -1.20 9.62
N LEU A 261 -5.65 -1.67 10.43
CA LEU A 261 -4.33 -2.02 9.93
C LEU A 261 -4.43 -3.22 8.99
N ASP A 262 -3.42 -3.42 8.14
CA ASP A 262 -3.36 -4.53 7.19
C ASP A 262 -3.53 -5.89 7.86
N GLY A 263 -2.86 -6.10 9.00
CA GLY A 263 -3.01 -7.29 9.83
C GLY A 263 -4.41 -7.41 10.43
N GLY A 264 -5.06 -6.30 10.74
CA GLY A 264 -6.46 -6.24 11.17
C GLY A 264 -7.43 -6.72 10.08
N HIS A 265 -7.22 -6.26 8.83
CA HIS A 265 -7.95 -6.71 7.65
C HIS A 265 -7.84 -8.23 7.46
N ILE A 266 -6.62 -8.76 7.51
CA ILE A 266 -6.33 -10.19 7.34
C ILE A 266 -6.94 -11.00 8.49
N ALA A 267 -6.65 -10.62 9.74
CA ALA A 267 -7.12 -11.35 10.91
C ALA A 267 -8.65 -11.33 11.03
N TYR A 268 -9.30 -10.21 10.72
CA TYR A 268 -10.76 -10.12 10.71
C TYR A 268 -11.38 -11.06 9.67
N ALA A 269 -10.82 -11.10 8.45
CA ALA A 269 -11.32 -11.97 7.40
C ALA A 269 -11.19 -13.46 7.75
N LEU A 270 -10.04 -13.87 8.31
CA LEU A 270 -9.75 -15.26 8.64
C LEU A 270 -10.49 -15.75 9.89
N LEU A 271 -10.48 -14.95 10.97
CA LEU A 271 -10.94 -15.37 12.30
C LEU A 271 -12.38 -15.00 12.60
N GLY A 272 -12.93 -14.05 11.87
CA GLY A 272 -14.33 -13.69 11.98
C GLY A 272 -14.75 -13.21 13.36
N LYS A 273 -15.73 -13.87 13.99
CA LYS A 273 -16.20 -13.51 15.34
C LYS A 273 -15.09 -13.58 16.40
N SER A 274 -14.08 -14.44 16.21
CA SER A 274 -12.96 -14.58 17.14
C SER A 274 -11.95 -13.44 17.04
N TYR A 275 -11.97 -12.65 15.97
CA TYR A 275 -11.09 -11.50 15.75
C TYR A 275 -11.10 -10.51 16.91
N ILE A 276 -12.27 -10.24 17.50
CA ILE A 276 -12.38 -9.26 18.58
C ILE A 276 -11.49 -9.60 19.78
N LYS A 277 -11.33 -10.90 20.09
CA LYS A 277 -10.45 -11.36 21.15
C LYS A 277 -8.99 -11.10 20.77
N VAL A 278 -8.61 -11.43 19.54
CA VAL A 278 -7.24 -11.22 19.03
C VAL A 278 -6.88 -9.74 19.01
N ALA A 279 -7.78 -8.86 18.54
CA ALA A 279 -7.52 -7.42 18.49
C ALA A 279 -7.32 -6.81 19.89
N TRP A 280 -8.13 -7.22 20.87
CA TRP A 280 -7.94 -6.77 22.26
C TRP A 280 -6.67 -7.36 22.88
N SER A 281 -6.37 -8.64 22.66
CA SER A 281 -5.13 -9.25 23.13
C SER A 281 -3.90 -8.56 22.56
N ALA A 282 -3.91 -8.23 21.26
CA ALA A 282 -2.84 -7.48 20.62
C ALA A 282 -2.73 -6.07 21.20
N PHE A 283 -3.84 -5.38 21.45
CA PHE A 283 -3.84 -4.07 22.11
C PHE A 283 -3.23 -4.11 23.52
N PHE A 284 -3.60 -5.09 24.34
CA PHE A 284 -3.01 -5.27 25.67
C PHE A 284 -1.53 -5.65 25.58
N ALA A 285 -1.13 -6.45 24.60
CA ALA A 285 0.28 -6.75 24.35
C ALA A 285 1.08 -5.48 24.02
N LEU A 286 0.53 -4.53 23.26
CA LEU A 286 1.18 -3.22 23.03
C LEU A 286 1.38 -2.44 24.32
N LEU A 287 0.42 -2.46 25.25
CA LEU A 287 0.56 -1.80 26.56
C LEU A 287 1.66 -2.45 27.41
N VAL A 288 1.75 -3.78 27.41
CA VAL A 288 2.83 -4.51 28.09
C VAL A 288 4.18 -4.21 27.45
N LEU A 289 4.26 -4.17 26.12
CA LEU A 289 5.47 -3.76 25.40
C LEU A 289 5.86 -2.31 25.70
N GLY A 290 4.88 -1.47 26.06
CA GLY A 290 5.07 -0.11 26.56
C GLY A 290 5.96 -0.01 27.80
N ILE A 291 6.05 -1.07 28.61
CA ILE A 291 6.96 -1.16 29.76
C ILE A 291 8.42 -1.18 29.30
N PHE A 292 8.70 -1.79 28.14
CA PHE A 292 10.04 -1.92 27.58
C PHE A 292 10.40 -0.78 26.62
N SER A 293 9.42 -0.15 25.97
CA SER A 293 9.66 0.98 25.07
C SER A 293 8.44 1.91 25.01
N VAL A 294 8.67 3.19 25.32
CA VAL A 294 7.63 4.24 25.27
C VAL A 294 6.97 4.34 23.89
N ASN A 295 7.68 3.96 22.82
CA ASN A 295 7.16 3.94 21.46
C ASN A 295 5.87 3.10 21.33
N TRP A 296 5.76 2.01 22.10
CA TRP A 296 4.55 1.18 22.08
C TRP A 296 3.37 1.82 22.78
N LEU A 297 3.59 2.67 23.79
CA LEU A 297 2.53 3.47 24.41
C LEU A 297 2.00 4.53 23.43
N VAL A 298 2.88 5.16 22.65
CA VAL A 298 2.48 6.07 21.57
C VAL A 298 1.63 5.33 20.54
N TRP A 299 2.06 4.15 20.10
CA TRP A 299 1.27 3.32 19.19
C TRP A 299 -0.06 2.87 19.78
N ALA A 300 -0.09 2.46 21.05
CA ALA A 300 -1.34 2.11 21.72
C ALA A 300 -2.30 3.31 21.79
N ALA A 301 -1.81 4.52 22.05
CA ALA A 301 -2.61 5.73 22.03
C ALA A 301 -3.17 6.02 20.62
N LEU A 302 -2.34 5.94 19.57
CA LEU A 302 -2.77 6.10 18.19
C LEU A 302 -3.84 5.07 17.80
N VAL A 303 -3.64 3.81 18.19
CA VAL A 303 -4.61 2.73 17.98
C VAL A 303 -5.93 3.03 18.70
N PHE A 304 -5.87 3.47 19.95
CA PHE A 304 -7.07 3.71 20.75
C PHE A 304 -7.89 4.91 20.23
N PHE A 305 -7.24 6.04 19.95
CA PHE A 305 -7.91 7.28 19.59
C PHE A 305 -8.24 7.41 18.09
N LEU A 306 -7.36 6.92 17.21
CA LEU A 306 -7.50 7.14 15.76
C LEU A 306 -7.98 5.88 15.03
N ILE A 307 -7.26 4.76 15.16
CA ILE A 307 -7.50 3.55 14.35
C ILE A 307 -8.74 2.78 14.85
N ARG A 308 -8.96 2.81 16.17
CA ARG A 308 -9.91 1.99 16.93
C ARG A 308 -9.61 0.50 16.86
N VAL A 309 -9.85 -0.22 17.95
CA VAL A 309 -9.50 -1.66 18.05
C VAL A 309 -10.37 -2.54 17.15
N LYS A 310 -11.64 -2.18 16.95
CA LYS A 310 -12.61 -2.97 16.17
C LYS A 310 -12.47 -2.71 14.68
N HIS A 311 -12.57 -3.77 13.88
CA HIS A 311 -12.61 -3.70 12.42
C HIS A 311 -14.07 -3.51 11.93
N PRO A 312 -14.33 -2.66 10.93
CA PRO A 312 -15.67 -2.48 10.35
C PRO A 312 -16.17 -3.74 9.61
N PRO A 313 -17.47 -4.08 9.64
CA PRO A 313 -17.96 -5.27 8.97
C PRO A 313 -17.86 -5.17 7.43
N VAL A 314 -17.68 -6.31 6.76
CA VAL A 314 -17.78 -6.44 5.30
C VAL A 314 -19.21 -6.80 4.88
N LEU A 315 -19.60 -6.43 3.65
CA LEU A 315 -20.97 -6.60 3.14
C LEU A 315 -21.34 -8.08 2.93
N ASP A 316 -20.52 -8.81 2.18
CA ASP A 316 -20.66 -10.24 1.95
C ASP A 316 -19.68 -11.03 2.81
N TYR A 317 -20.09 -11.19 4.08
CA TYR A 317 -19.30 -11.91 5.06
C TYR A 317 -19.38 -13.43 4.88
N TYR A 318 -20.49 -13.98 4.39
CA TYR A 318 -20.72 -15.43 4.43
C TYR A 318 -20.03 -16.22 3.33
N ARG A 319 -19.54 -15.54 2.27
CA ARG A 319 -18.71 -16.18 1.25
C ARG A 319 -17.51 -16.90 1.88
N PRO A 320 -17.29 -18.19 1.60
CA PRO A 320 -16.18 -18.96 2.17
C PRO A 320 -14.85 -18.46 1.60
N LEU A 321 -13.80 -18.59 2.41
CA LEU A 321 -12.42 -18.38 1.98
C LEU A 321 -11.89 -19.66 1.33
N SER A 322 -11.10 -19.52 0.27
CA SER A 322 -10.39 -20.64 -0.34
C SER A 322 -9.06 -20.87 0.37
N LEU A 323 -8.42 -22.00 0.08
CA LEU A 323 -7.09 -22.33 0.59
C LEU A 323 -6.06 -21.23 0.25
N LYS A 324 -6.22 -20.57 -0.90
CA LYS A 324 -5.34 -19.49 -1.33
C LYS A 324 -5.31 -18.32 -0.33
N GLU A 325 -6.47 -17.85 0.12
CA GLU A 325 -6.53 -16.73 1.06
C GLU A 325 -5.97 -17.11 2.44
N ILE A 326 -6.18 -18.37 2.86
CA ILE A 326 -5.58 -18.89 4.09
C ILE A 326 -4.04 -18.87 3.98
N LEU A 327 -3.49 -19.36 2.87
CA LEU A 327 -2.04 -19.35 2.63
C LEU A 327 -1.47 -17.93 2.60
N ILE A 328 -2.16 -16.98 1.96
CA ILE A 328 -1.75 -15.56 1.95
C ILE A 328 -1.72 -15.00 3.37
N GLY A 329 -2.73 -15.33 4.19
CA GLY A 329 -2.77 -14.95 5.59
C GLY A 329 -1.62 -15.54 6.42
N ILE A 330 -1.27 -16.80 6.18
CA ILE A 330 -0.12 -17.46 6.82
C ILE A 330 1.19 -16.79 6.41
N VAL A 331 1.38 -16.47 5.12
CA VAL A 331 2.56 -15.74 4.64
C VAL A 331 2.69 -14.39 5.33
N ALA A 332 1.58 -13.64 5.44
CA ALA A 332 1.57 -12.36 6.15
C ALA A 332 1.93 -12.52 7.63
N LEU A 333 1.43 -13.56 8.31
CA LEU A 333 1.78 -13.86 9.70
C LEU A 333 3.28 -14.20 9.85
N VAL A 334 3.85 -14.97 8.93
CA VAL A 334 5.28 -15.28 8.93
C VAL A 334 6.11 -14.01 8.74
N ILE A 335 5.72 -13.13 7.81
CA ILE A 335 6.37 -11.83 7.61
C ILE A 335 6.28 -10.98 8.88
N PHE A 336 5.12 -10.93 9.53
CA PHE A 336 4.95 -10.22 10.80
C PHE A 336 5.95 -10.73 11.85
N ILE A 337 6.04 -12.04 12.06
CA ILE A 337 6.96 -12.64 13.04
C ILE A 337 8.42 -12.33 12.67
N LEU A 338 8.79 -12.45 11.39
CA LEU A 338 10.14 -12.16 10.92
C LEU A 338 10.53 -10.70 11.09
N THR A 339 9.59 -9.78 10.89
CA THR A 339 9.84 -8.33 10.94
C THR A 339 9.60 -7.71 12.31
N PHE A 340 8.99 -8.44 13.24
CA PHE A 340 8.65 -7.90 14.56
C PHE A 340 9.91 -7.49 15.35
N VAL A 341 9.93 -6.25 15.84
CA VAL A 341 10.99 -5.64 16.62
C VAL A 341 10.44 -5.25 18.00
N PRO A 342 10.63 -6.07 19.05
CA PRO A 342 10.04 -5.83 20.37
C PRO A 342 10.48 -4.51 21.02
N VAL A 343 11.70 -4.03 20.75
CA VAL A 343 12.23 -2.76 21.28
C VAL A 343 12.86 -2.00 20.11
N PRO A 344 12.08 -1.17 19.38
CA PRO A 344 12.56 -0.53 18.15
C PRO A 344 13.77 0.38 18.33
N PHE A 345 13.82 1.10 19.43
CA PHE A 345 14.89 2.04 19.74
C PHE A 345 15.35 1.80 21.18
N ARG A 346 16.66 1.68 21.36
CA ARG A 346 17.32 1.72 22.67
C ARG A 346 18.17 2.99 22.71
N ILE A 347 18.00 3.76 23.77
CA ILE A 347 18.71 5.02 24.04
C ILE A 347 19.70 4.74 25.16
#